data_AF-A0A831LU30-F1
#
_entry.id   AF-A0A831LU30-F1
#
_cell.length_a   1.000
_cell.length_b   1.000
_cell.length_c   1.000
_cell.angle_alpha   90.00
_cell.angle_beta   90.00
_cell.angle_gamma   90.00
#
_symmetry.space_group_name_H-M   'P 1'
#
loop_
_entity.id
_entity.type
_entity.pdbx_description
1 polymer ?
#
loop_
_entity_poly.entity_id
_entity_poly.type
_entity_poly.pdbx_seq_one_letter_code
_entity_poly.pdbx_strand_id
1 'polypeptide(L)'
;MNIGKYLCCFQLRKNNIPFELRDVDEIVRMVTGEDFIGIVPNTVFPRYCHSLFPEKDQIIDFMNLGSDKKIIPAIVEKAHWYPLERIEIGS
;
A
#
# COMPACT_ATOMS: atom_id res chain seq x y z
N MET A 1 4.41 -7.34 1.96
CA MET A 1 5.55 -7.15 1.03
C MET A 1 5.24 -7.85 -0.29
N ASN A 2 4.79 -7.10 -1.29
CA ASN A 2 4.33 -7.61 -2.58
C ASN A 2 5.51 -7.74 -3.58
N ILE A 3 6.49 -8.58 -3.24
CA ILE A 3 7.79 -8.68 -3.95
C ILE A 3 7.65 -9.21 -5.40
N GLY A 4 6.49 -9.80 -5.73
CA GLY A 4 6.27 -10.47 -7.02
C GLY A 4 6.43 -9.56 -8.24
N LYS A 5 6.15 -8.26 -8.11
CA LYS A 5 6.24 -7.31 -9.23
C LYS A 5 7.70 -7.06 -9.67
N TYR A 6 8.64 -7.00 -8.72
CA TYR A 6 10.05 -6.67 -9.01
C TYR A 6 10.92 -7.90 -9.30
N LEU A 7 10.50 -9.07 -8.82
CA LEU A 7 11.12 -10.34 -9.22
C LEU A 7 11.07 -10.51 -10.76
N CYS A 8 10.00 -10.01 -11.39
CA CYS A 8 9.87 -9.98 -12.85
C CYS A 8 10.92 -9.06 -13.50
N CYS A 9 11.12 -7.84 -13.01
CA CYS A 9 12.11 -6.89 -13.55
C CYS A 9 13.54 -7.45 -13.50
N PHE A 10 13.90 -8.13 -12.40
CA PHE A 10 15.20 -8.82 -12.30
C PHE A 10 15.37 -9.88 -13.39
N GLN A 11 14.33 -10.65 -13.70
CA GLN A 11 14.37 -11.67 -14.74
C GLN A 11 14.45 -11.04 -16.15
N LEU A 12 13.70 -9.96 -16.42
CA LEU A 12 13.78 -9.23 -17.69
C LEU A 12 15.19 -8.68 -17.93
N ARG A 13 15.79 -8.06 -16.91
CA ARG A 13 17.19 -7.60 -16.94
C ARG A 13 18.16 -8.73 -17.27
N LYS A 14 18.03 -9.89 -16.60
CA LYS A 14 18.92 -11.05 -16.83
C LYS A 14 18.84 -11.60 -18.27
N ASN A 15 17.67 -11.49 -18.91
CA ASN A 15 17.47 -11.96 -20.29
C ASN A 15 17.65 -10.84 -21.32
N ASN A 16 18.17 -9.68 -20.92
CA ASN A 16 18.40 -8.53 -21.79
C ASN A 16 17.13 -8.04 -22.52
N ILE A 17 15.97 -8.22 -21.89
CA ILE A 17 14.67 -7.78 -22.41
C ILE A 17 14.47 -6.32 -21.99
N PRO A 18 14.25 -5.37 -22.92
CA PRO A 18 13.99 -3.99 -22.58
C PRO A 18 12.72 -3.84 -21.71
N PHE A 19 12.83 -3.03 -20.66
CA PHE A 19 11.70 -2.69 -19.80
C PHE A 19 11.88 -1.27 -19.24
N GLU A 20 10.76 -0.70 -18.78
CA GLU A 20 10.73 0.57 -18.07
C GLU A 20 10.37 0.28 -16.61
N LEU A 21 11.13 0.87 -15.68
CA LEU A 21 10.78 0.88 -14.26
C LEU A 21 10.25 2.28 -13.92
N ARG A 22 8.98 2.35 -13.52
CA ARG A 22 8.33 3.58 -13.07
C ARG A 22 8.28 3.62 -11.55
N ASP A 23 8.02 4.80 -10.98
CA ASP A 23 7.81 4.99 -9.54
C ASP A 23 9.04 4.54 -8.71
N VAL A 24 10.24 4.94 -9.17
CA VAL A 24 11.52 4.45 -8.62
C VAL A 24 11.66 4.77 -7.13
N ASP A 25 11.21 5.95 -6.69
CA ASP A 25 11.32 6.36 -5.30
C ASP A 25 10.39 5.52 -4.40
N GLU A 26 9.20 5.20 -4.88
CA GLU A 26 8.23 4.31 -4.23
C GLU A 26 8.80 2.89 -4.10
N ILE A 27 9.45 2.41 -5.16
CA ILE A 27 10.12 1.10 -5.18
C ILE A 27 11.24 1.06 -4.15
N VAL A 28 12.06 2.12 -4.08
CA VAL A 28 13.14 2.22 -3.10
C VAL A 28 12.57 2.15 -1.69
N ARG A 29 11.54 2.95 -1.37
CA ARG A 29 10.88 2.91 -0.06
C ARG A 29 10.35 1.52 0.27
N MET A 30 9.76 0.83 -0.70
CA MET A 30 9.23 -0.52 -0.49
C MET A 30 10.32 -1.55 -0.18
N VAL A 31 11.47 -1.49 -0.87
CA VAL A 31 12.56 -2.45 -0.62
C VAL A 31 13.34 -2.13 0.66
N THR A 32 13.32 -0.88 1.13
CA THR A 32 13.91 -0.47 2.42
C THR A 32 12.93 -0.65 3.60
N GLY A 33 11.65 -0.89 3.33
CA GLY A 33 10.59 -1.00 4.34
C GLY A 33 10.17 0.35 4.93
N GLU A 34 10.44 1.43 4.20
CA GLU A 34 10.03 2.80 4.51
C GLU A 34 8.71 3.19 3.80
N ASP A 35 8.11 2.26 3.05
CA ASP A 35 6.83 2.47 2.39
C ASP A 35 5.64 2.36 3.35
N PHE A 36 4.54 2.99 2.94
CA PHE A 36 3.24 2.84 3.59
C PHE A 36 2.34 1.91 2.77
N ILE A 37 1.58 1.06 3.47
CA ILE A 37 0.50 0.28 2.88
C ILE A 37 -0.82 0.87 3.33
N GLY A 38 -1.66 1.30 2.38
CA GLY A 38 -2.98 1.82 2.67
C GLY A 38 -3.94 0.71 3.08
N ILE A 39 -4.45 0.77 4.31
CA ILE A 39 -5.46 -0.17 4.79
C ILE A 39 -6.85 0.34 4.41
N VAL A 40 -7.58 -0.43 3.60
CA VAL A 40 -8.94 -0.08 3.15
C VAL A 40 -9.99 -1.05 3.71
N PRO A 41 -11.25 -0.62 3.89
CA PRO A 41 -12.32 -1.49 4.38
C PRO A 41 -12.49 -2.75 3.52
N ASN A 42 -12.96 -3.85 4.12
CA ASN A 42 -13.17 -5.12 3.41
C ASN A 42 -14.18 -5.02 2.24
N THR A 43 -14.99 -3.96 2.19
CA THR A 43 -15.92 -3.66 1.08
C THR A 43 -15.24 -2.96 -0.10
N VAL A 44 -14.02 -2.48 0.07
CA VAL A 44 -13.22 -1.80 -0.97
C VAL A 44 -12.21 -2.79 -1.53
N PHE A 45 -12.21 -2.95 -2.86
CA PHE A 45 -11.20 -3.75 -3.53
C PHE A 45 -9.85 -3.02 -3.44
N PRO A 46 -8.78 -3.65 -2.90
CA PRO A 46 -7.54 -2.98 -2.53
C PRO A 46 -6.63 -2.76 -3.76
N ARG A 47 -7.14 -2.03 -4.75
CA ARG A 47 -6.42 -1.64 -5.95
C ARG A 47 -6.92 -0.29 -6.42
N TYR A 48 -6.00 0.57 -6.84
CA TYR A 48 -6.29 1.93 -7.31
C TYR A 48 -6.93 2.83 -6.24
N CYS A 49 -6.59 2.63 -4.97
CA CYS A 49 -7.17 3.38 -3.86
C CYS A 49 -6.43 4.69 -3.53
N HIS A 50 -5.58 5.20 -4.42
CA HIS A 50 -4.74 6.40 -4.17
C HIS A 50 -5.56 7.60 -3.70
N SER A 51 -6.77 7.80 -4.24
CA SER A 51 -7.65 8.91 -3.88
C SER A 51 -8.26 8.81 -2.47
N LEU A 52 -8.11 7.66 -1.79
CA LEU A 52 -8.59 7.47 -0.41
C LEU A 52 -7.57 7.92 0.63
N PHE A 53 -6.37 8.30 0.21
CA PHE A 53 -5.26 8.67 1.07
C PHE A 53 -4.70 10.04 0.67
N PRO A 54 -4.06 10.78 1.59
CA PRO A 54 -3.38 12.02 1.24
C PRO A 54 -2.28 11.78 0.20
N GLU A 55 -2.28 12.59 -0.86
CA GLU A 55 -1.30 12.47 -1.96
C GLU A 55 0.15 12.55 -1.47
N LYS A 56 0.42 13.38 -0.46
CA LYS A 56 1.76 13.53 0.14
C LYS A 56 2.36 12.24 0.71
N ASP A 57 1.51 11.26 1.07
CA ASP A 57 1.97 10.01 1.67
C ASP A 57 2.42 8.98 0.62
N GLN A 58 2.15 9.25 -0.68
CA GLN A 58 2.65 8.50 -1.84
C GLN A 58 2.45 6.97 -1.70
N ILE A 59 1.26 6.57 -1.24
CA ILE A 59 0.88 5.17 -1.01
C ILE A 59 0.55 4.51 -2.34
N ILE A 60 1.28 3.44 -2.70
CA ILE A 60 1.09 2.70 -3.97
C ILE A 60 0.59 1.27 -3.79
N ASP A 61 0.63 0.74 -2.56
CA ASP A 61 0.14 -0.59 -2.22
C ASP A 61 -1.00 -0.50 -1.20
N PHE A 62 -2.00 -1.36 -1.38
CA PHE A 62 -3.21 -1.36 -0.56
C PHE A 62 -3.53 -2.76 -0.08
N MET A 63 -4.14 -2.86 1.10
CA MET A 63 -4.64 -4.13 1.61
C MET A 63 -5.95 -3.96 2.36
N ASN A 64 -6.71 -5.04 2.43
CA ASN A 64 -7.74 -5.19 3.43
C ASN A 64 -7.14 -5.78 4.71
N LEU A 65 -7.69 -5.41 5.87
CA LEU A 65 -7.32 -6.03 7.17
C LEU A 65 -7.66 -7.53 7.22
N GLY A 66 -8.64 -7.96 6.42
CA GLY A 66 -9.13 -9.35 6.42
C GLY A 66 -10.01 -9.66 7.63
N SER A 67 -10.10 -10.94 7.97
CA SER A 67 -10.96 -11.45 9.05
C SER A 67 -10.22 -12.36 10.05
N ASP A 68 -8.91 -12.50 9.92
CA ASP A 68 -8.13 -13.34 10.83
C ASP A 68 -7.89 -12.64 12.16
N LYS A 69 -8.66 -13.06 13.17
CA LYS A 69 -8.63 -12.52 14.53
C LYS A 69 -7.28 -12.65 15.22
N LYS A 70 -6.37 -13.52 14.74
CA LYS A 70 -5.04 -13.67 15.33
C LYS A 70 -4.06 -12.60 14.83
N ILE A 71 -4.19 -12.18 13.58
CA ILE A 71 -3.24 -11.28 12.91
C ILE A 71 -3.67 -9.81 13.04
N ILE A 72 -4.99 -9.56 13.02
CA ILE A 72 -5.56 -8.22 13.09
C ILE A 72 -5.02 -7.40 14.27
N PRO A 73 -4.97 -7.91 15.52
CA PRO A 73 -4.47 -7.11 16.65
C PRO A 73 -3.03 -6.61 16.44
N ALA A 74 -2.15 -7.47 15.92
CA ALA A 74 -0.75 -7.13 15.66
C ALA A 74 -0.58 -6.10 14.52
N ILE A 75 -1.50 -6.09 13.55
CA ILE A 75 -1.54 -5.08 12.48
C ILE A 75 -2.05 -3.75 13.04
N VAL A 76 -3.14 -3.77 13.80
CA VAL A 76 -3.76 -2.55 14.38
C VAL A 76 -2.80 -1.84 15.32
N GLU A 77 -2.03 -2.57 16.12
CA GLU A 77 -1.00 -2.01 17.02
C GLU A 77 0.09 -1.23 16.26
N LYS A 78 0.43 -1.67 15.05
CA LYS A 78 1.47 -1.05 14.21
C LYS A 78 0.92 -0.04 13.20
N ALA A 79 -0.40 0.07 13.10
CA ALA A 79 -1.05 0.92 12.12
C ALA A 79 -1.09 2.37 12.58
N HIS A 80 -0.79 3.28 11.67
CA HIS A 80 -1.04 4.70 11.85
C HIS A 80 -2.40 5.04 11.24
N TRP A 81 -3.32 5.53 12.07
CA TRP A 81 -4.66 5.91 11.64
C TRP A 81 -4.73 7.43 11.45
N TYR A 82 -5.30 7.84 10.31
CA TYR A 82 -5.63 9.25 10.09
C TYR A 82 -6.68 9.71 11.09
N PRO A 83 -6.64 10.98 11.54
CA PRO A 83 -7.69 11.52 12.39
C PRO A 83 -9.03 11.45 11.68
N LEU A 84 -10.07 11.07 12.41
CA LEU A 84 -11.43 11.09 11.88
C LEU A 84 -11.86 12.53 11.64
N GLU A 85 -12.28 12.84 10.41
CA GLU A 85 -12.94 14.11 10.15
C GLU A 85 -14.25 14.17 10.92
N ARG A 86 -14.46 15.28 11.64
CA ARG A 86 -15.69 15.50 12.38
C ARG A 86 -16.81 15.82 11.39
N ILE A 87 -17.75 14.90 11.24
CA ILE A 87 -18.98 15.15 10.50
C ILE A 87 -19.98 15.80 11.46
N GLU A 88 -20.35 17.05 11.19
CA GLU A 88 -21.44 17.71 11.90
C GLU A 88 -22.75 17.42 11.16
N ILE A 89 -23.70 16.78 11.85
CA ILE A 89 -25.05 16.61 11.32
C ILE A 89 -25.75 17.94 11.56
N GLY A 90 -26.07 18.65 10.48
CA GLY A 90 -26.84 19.89 10.56
C GLY A 90 -28.16 19.66 11.28
N SER A 91 -28.36 20.41 12.37
CA SER A 91 -29.59 20.47 13.17
C SER A 91 -30.72 21.21 12.45
#